data_AF-A0A7S2BC34-F1
#
_entry.id   AF-A0A7S2BC34-F1
#
_cell.length_a   1.000
_cell.length_b   1.000
_cell.length_c   1.000
_cell.angle_alpha   90.00
_cell.angle_beta   90.00
_cell.angle_gamma   90.00
#
_symmetry.space_group_name_H-M   'P 1'
#
loop_
_entity.id
_entity.type
_entity.pdbx_description
1 polymer ?
#
loop_
_entity_poly.entity_id
_entity_poly.type
_entity_poly.pdbx_seq_one_letter_code
_entity_poly.pdbx_strand_id
1 'polypeptide(L)'
;MAPAPAVQASNRRQRMPVRAVLGLAVVGTITWLRHGRDSEGLEGLVQQPQDSAFLSALSPMQRDLKRAVQAAFPGSIPGPEAALRILKAMRPFGLKRNNVVYGHSICSDEINADPGHVPTMLSQYYGASFFLGGLGGVPFVGHTGFGAFSAHEPDD
;
A
#
# COMPACT_ATOMS: atom_id res chain seq x y z
N MET A 1 -19.15 72.69 12.11
CA MET A 1 -19.65 71.60 11.25
C MET A 1 -19.57 70.33 12.08
N ALA A 2 -20.71 69.76 12.45
CA ALA A 2 -20.81 68.67 13.44
C ALA A 2 -20.23 67.34 12.91
N PRO A 3 -19.67 66.46 13.77
CA PRO A 3 -19.33 65.11 13.35
C PRO A 3 -20.58 64.22 13.22
N ALA A 4 -20.65 63.45 12.14
CA ALA A 4 -21.70 62.46 11.88
C ALA A 4 -21.54 61.20 12.78
N PRO A 5 -22.63 60.49 13.13
CA PRO A 5 -22.58 59.37 14.07
C PRO A 5 -22.11 58.06 13.43
N ALA A 6 -21.55 57.21 14.28
CA ALA A 6 -20.94 55.91 14.00
C ALA A 6 -21.92 54.85 13.45
N VAL A 7 -21.42 54.00 12.55
CA VAL A 7 -22.06 52.73 12.17
C VAL A 7 -21.35 51.59 12.90
N GLN A 8 -21.99 51.01 13.91
CA GLN A 8 -21.54 49.76 14.55
C GLN A 8 -21.94 48.57 13.69
N ALA A 9 -20.98 47.92 13.05
CA ALA A 9 -21.18 46.60 12.44
C ALA A 9 -21.26 45.54 13.55
N SER A 10 -22.44 44.96 13.76
CA SER A 10 -22.65 43.88 14.73
C SER A 10 -21.93 42.62 14.28
N ASN A 11 -20.78 42.33 14.88
CA ASN A 11 -20.00 41.13 14.57
C ASN A 11 -20.58 39.93 15.35
N ARG A 12 -21.68 39.34 14.82
CA ARG A 12 -22.33 38.18 15.42
C ARG A 12 -21.52 36.92 15.09
N ARG A 13 -20.43 36.69 15.84
CA ARG A 13 -19.72 35.40 15.84
C ARG A 13 -20.71 34.31 16.24
N GLN A 14 -21.14 33.51 15.26
CA GLN A 14 -21.90 32.28 15.51
C GLN A 14 -21.00 31.34 16.33
N ARG A 15 -21.18 31.37 17.65
CA ARG A 15 -20.57 30.40 18.54
C ARG A 15 -21.29 29.07 18.34
N MET A 16 -20.66 28.14 17.62
CA MET A 16 -21.16 26.78 17.56
C MET A 16 -21.26 26.21 18.98
N PRO A 17 -22.36 25.54 19.33
CA PRO A 17 -22.51 24.96 20.66
C PRO A 17 -21.42 23.90 20.87
N VAL A 18 -20.78 23.91 22.04
CA VAL A 18 -19.64 23.04 22.40
C VAL A 18 -19.93 21.55 22.13
N ARG A 19 -21.20 21.12 22.25
CA ARG A 19 -21.66 19.77 21.92
C ARG A 19 -21.51 19.40 20.45
N ALA A 20 -21.70 20.33 19.51
CA ALA A 20 -21.51 20.09 18.08
C ALA A 20 -20.02 19.93 17.72
N VAL A 21 -19.14 20.69 18.39
CA VAL A 21 -17.69 20.59 18.21
C VAL A 21 -17.17 19.26 18.75
N LEU A 22 -17.62 18.83 19.94
CA LEU A 22 -17.28 17.53 20.50
C LEU A 22 -17.82 16.36 19.65
N GLY A 23 -19.04 16.47 19.13
CA GLY A 23 -19.61 15.45 18.25
C GLY A 23 -18.79 15.27 16.96
N LEU A 24 -18.39 16.36 16.31
CA LEU A 24 -17.54 16.31 15.12
C LEU A 24 -16.13 15.77 15.41
N ALA A 25 -15.55 16.13 16.56
CA ALA A 25 -14.25 15.60 16.99
C ALA A 25 -14.30 14.09 17.21
N VAL A 26 -15.32 13.58 17.92
CA VAL A 26 -15.48 12.15 18.19
C VAL A 26 -15.75 11.36 16.90
N VAL A 27 -16.62 11.85 16.02
CA VAL A 27 -16.85 11.21 14.72
C VAL A 27 -15.55 11.18 13.91
N GLY A 28 -14.82 12.31 13.86
CA GLY A 28 -13.51 12.41 13.21
C GLY A 28 -12.51 11.38 13.75
N THR A 29 -12.37 11.26 15.07
CA THR A 29 -11.49 10.27 15.72
C THR A 29 -11.92 8.84 15.43
N ILE A 30 -13.21 8.52 15.42
CA ILE A 30 -13.72 7.18 15.10
C ILE A 30 -13.48 6.84 13.63
N THR A 31 -13.74 7.76 12.70
CA THR A 31 -13.43 7.56 11.28
C THR A 31 -11.93 7.42 11.04
N TRP A 32 -11.10 8.19 11.74
CA TRP A 32 -9.64 8.11 11.67
C TRP A 32 -9.11 6.78 12.25
N LEU A 33 -9.64 6.32 13.39
CA LEU A 33 -9.27 5.01 13.96
C LEU A 33 -9.73 3.84 13.09
N ARG A 34 -10.86 3.97 12.37
CA ARG A 34 -11.34 2.96 11.42
C ARG A 34 -10.59 2.95 10.10
N HIS A 35 -10.22 4.11 9.56
CA HIS A 35 -9.54 4.21 8.26
C HIS A 35 -8.01 4.14 8.37
N GLY A 36 -7.43 4.67 9.45
CA GLY A 36 -5.98 4.74 9.66
C GLY A 36 -5.33 3.36 9.72
N ARG A 37 -6.04 2.37 10.28
CA ARG A 37 -5.53 0.99 10.42
C ARG A 37 -5.35 0.28 9.06
N ASP A 38 -6.14 0.66 8.05
CA ASP A 38 -6.06 0.08 6.70
C ASP A 38 -5.03 0.81 5.80
N SER A 39 -4.73 2.09 6.09
CA SER A 39 -3.80 2.90 5.30
C SER A 39 -2.33 2.81 5.72
N GLU A 40 -2.04 2.51 6.99
CA GLU A 40 -0.67 2.51 7.55
C GLU A 40 0.30 1.53 6.86
N GLY A 41 -0.19 0.51 6.16
CA GLY A 41 0.67 -0.46 5.46
C GLY A 41 1.04 -0.08 4.01
N LEU A 42 0.27 0.79 3.36
CA LEU A 42 0.47 1.15 1.96
C LEU A 42 1.47 2.30 1.80
N GLU A 43 1.54 3.21 2.77
CA GLU A 43 2.42 4.40 2.70
C GLU A 43 3.91 4.03 2.65
N GLY A 44 4.31 2.92 3.31
CA GLY A 44 5.68 2.40 3.24
C GLY A 44 6.05 1.69 1.94
N LEU A 45 5.06 1.26 1.13
CA LEU A 45 5.30 0.61 -0.17
C LEU A 45 5.36 1.61 -1.33
N VAL A 46 4.98 2.88 -1.10
CA VAL A 46 4.70 3.90 -2.13
C VAL A 46 5.86 4.88 -2.36
N GLN A 47 7.00 4.72 -1.67
CA GLN A 47 8.12 5.69 -1.73
C GLN A 47 9.07 5.59 -2.95
N GLN A 48 8.55 5.31 -4.14
CA GLN A 48 9.33 5.44 -5.39
C GLN A 48 8.57 6.33 -6.39
N PRO A 49 8.98 7.60 -6.57
CA PRO A 49 8.34 8.51 -7.52
C PRO A 49 8.47 7.98 -8.94
N GLN A 50 7.33 7.89 -9.63
CA GLN A 50 7.16 7.44 -11.01
C GLN A 50 7.43 8.56 -12.03
N ASP A 51 8.17 9.60 -11.64
CA ASP A 51 8.32 10.81 -12.43
C ASP A 51 9.52 10.70 -13.37
N SER A 52 9.46 11.43 -14.49
CA SER A 52 10.57 11.60 -15.46
C SER A 52 11.91 11.98 -14.80
N ALA A 53 11.86 12.58 -13.61
CA ALA A 53 13.00 12.87 -12.74
C ALA A 53 13.79 11.61 -12.30
N PHE A 54 13.11 10.48 -12.07
CA PHE A 54 13.77 9.20 -11.74
C PHE A 54 14.60 8.69 -12.92
N LEU A 55 14.09 8.80 -14.16
CA LEU A 55 14.83 8.37 -15.35
C LEU A 55 16.08 9.21 -15.61
N SER A 56 16.05 10.51 -15.25
CA SER A 56 17.25 11.36 -15.26
C SER A 56 18.21 11.05 -14.11
N ALA A 57 17.73 10.46 -13.01
CA ALA A 57 18.56 10.05 -11.87
C ALA A 57 19.21 8.66 -12.06
N LEU A 58 18.73 7.86 -13.02
CA LEU A 58 19.36 6.58 -13.36
C LEU A 58 20.78 6.78 -13.91
N SER A 59 21.68 5.87 -13.60
CA SER A 59 22.96 5.78 -14.30
C SER A 59 22.74 5.38 -15.77
N PRO A 60 23.71 5.65 -16.67
CA PRO A 60 23.64 5.16 -18.06
C PRO A 60 23.34 3.66 -18.14
N MET A 61 24.02 2.86 -17.30
CA MET A 61 23.82 1.41 -17.21
C MET A 61 22.38 1.04 -16.83
N GLN A 62 21.79 1.71 -15.84
CA GLN A 62 20.41 1.44 -15.42
C GLN A 62 19.39 1.78 -16.52
N ARG A 63 19.64 2.82 -17.32
CA ARG A 63 18.80 3.16 -18.48
C ARG A 63 18.87 2.07 -19.55
N ASP A 64 20.07 1.58 -19.85
CA ASP A 64 20.25 0.54 -20.87
C ASP A 64 19.67 -0.79 -20.41
N LEU A 65 19.83 -1.16 -19.14
CA LEU A 65 19.15 -2.30 -18.55
C LEU A 65 17.63 -2.17 -18.68
N LYS A 66 17.06 -1.02 -18.30
CA LYS A 66 15.62 -0.78 -18.42
C LYS A 66 15.14 -0.93 -19.86
N ARG A 67 15.90 -0.40 -20.84
CA ARG A 67 15.57 -0.54 -22.27
C ARG A 67 15.62 -2.00 -22.70
N ALA A 68 16.65 -2.75 -22.32
CA ALA A 68 16.78 -4.16 -22.66
C ALA A 68 15.63 -4.99 -22.07
N VAL A 69 15.29 -4.75 -20.79
CA VAL A 69 14.16 -5.41 -20.12
C VAL A 69 12.84 -5.06 -20.78
N GLN A 70 12.59 -3.80 -21.13
CA GLN A 70 11.36 -3.41 -21.83
C GLN A 70 11.27 -3.96 -23.26
N ALA A 71 12.41 -4.11 -23.94
CA ALA A 71 12.45 -4.71 -25.26
C ALA A 71 12.15 -6.23 -25.20
N ALA A 72 12.70 -6.94 -24.22
CA ALA A 72 12.47 -8.38 -24.04
C ALA A 72 11.10 -8.68 -23.39
N PHE A 73 10.64 -7.80 -22.51
CA PHE A 73 9.40 -7.93 -21.73
C PHE A 73 8.60 -6.61 -21.75
N PRO A 74 7.90 -6.32 -22.86
CA PRO A 74 7.10 -5.11 -22.99
C PRO A 74 6.03 -5.02 -21.90
N GLY A 75 5.97 -3.89 -21.21
CA GLY A 75 5.01 -3.67 -20.12
C GLY A 75 5.44 -4.23 -18.77
N SER A 76 6.68 -4.74 -18.65
CA SER A 76 7.28 -5.04 -17.35
C SER A 76 7.29 -3.79 -16.47
N ILE A 77 7.06 -3.97 -15.17
CA ILE A 77 6.96 -2.89 -14.20
C ILE A 77 7.87 -3.19 -12.99
N PRO A 78 8.35 -2.16 -12.28
CA PRO A 78 9.11 -2.35 -11.04
C PRO A 78 8.31 -3.10 -9.98
N GLY A 79 9.00 -3.84 -9.11
CA GLY A 79 8.39 -4.59 -8.01
C GLY A 79 7.46 -3.76 -7.10
N PRO A 80 7.84 -2.54 -6.66
CA PRO A 80 6.96 -1.69 -5.86
C PRO A 80 5.66 -1.32 -6.58
N GLU A 81 5.74 -1.07 -7.88
CA GLU A 81 4.57 -0.78 -8.68
C GLU A 81 3.67 -2.00 -8.83
N ALA A 82 4.26 -3.18 -9.08
CA ALA A 82 3.52 -4.44 -9.14
C ALA A 82 2.80 -4.73 -7.82
N ALA A 83 3.49 -4.64 -6.68
CA ALA A 83 2.91 -4.84 -5.36
C ALA A 83 1.75 -3.86 -5.09
N LEU A 84 1.93 -2.57 -5.40
CA LEU A 84 0.87 -1.58 -5.25
C LEU A 84 -0.35 -1.87 -6.14
N ARG A 85 -0.13 -2.27 -7.39
CA ARG A 85 -1.20 -2.65 -8.32
C ARG A 85 -1.96 -3.88 -7.82
N ILE A 86 -1.25 -4.89 -7.31
CA ILE A 86 -1.85 -6.09 -6.67
C ILE A 86 -2.73 -5.66 -5.50
N LEU A 87 -2.19 -4.92 -4.53
CA LEU A 87 -2.94 -4.49 -3.35
C LEU A 87 -4.16 -3.66 -3.71
N LYS A 88 -4.05 -2.75 -4.69
CA LYS A 88 -5.20 -1.97 -5.20
C LYS A 88 -6.26 -2.85 -5.85
N ALA A 89 -5.85 -3.82 -6.67
CA ALA A 89 -6.77 -4.72 -7.36
C ALA A 89 -7.52 -5.65 -6.39
N MET A 90 -6.93 -5.95 -5.22
CA MET A 90 -7.53 -6.83 -4.22
C MET A 90 -8.55 -6.13 -3.30
N ARG A 91 -8.48 -4.79 -3.15
CA ARG A 91 -9.39 -4.05 -2.25
C ARG A 91 -10.89 -4.29 -2.48
N PRO A 92 -11.40 -4.37 -3.72
CA PRO A 92 -12.82 -4.58 -3.96
C PRO A 92 -13.34 -5.92 -3.42
N PHE A 93 -12.46 -6.90 -3.18
CA PHE A 93 -12.79 -8.21 -2.64
C PHE A 93 -12.81 -8.25 -1.11
N GLY A 94 -12.61 -7.12 -0.43
CA GLY A 94 -12.57 -7.08 1.04
C GLY A 94 -11.30 -7.66 1.65
N LEU A 95 -10.27 -7.93 0.83
CA LEU A 95 -8.97 -8.40 1.28
C LEU A 95 -8.19 -7.25 1.92
N LYS A 96 -7.93 -7.39 3.21
CA LYS A 96 -7.22 -6.47 4.09
C LYS A 96 -5.94 -7.12 4.59
N ARG A 97 -5.12 -6.33 5.28
CA ARG A 97 -3.87 -6.80 5.86
C ARG A 97 -4.05 -7.96 6.85
N ASN A 98 -5.14 -7.94 7.62
CA ASN A 98 -5.36 -8.82 8.76
C ASN A 98 -6.27 -10.03 8.49
N ASN A 99 -6.83 -10.15 7.29
CA ASN A 99 -7.66 -11.29 6.87
C ASN A 99 -7.10 -12.00 5.62
N VAL A 100 -5.79 -11.91 5.42
CA VAL A 100 -5.12 -12.56 4.30
C VAL A 100 -3.91 -13.30 4.82
N VAL A 101 -3.75 -14.54 4.39
CA VAL A 101 -2.49 -15.27 4.48
C VAL A 101 -1.83 -15.23 3.12
N TYR A 102 -0.63 -14.67 3.06
CA TYR A 102 0.12 -14.57 1.83
C TYR A 102 0.93 -15.84 1.60
N GLY A 103 0.71 -16.50 0.47
CA GLY A 103 1.53 -17.62 0.00
C GLY A 103 2.18 -17.27 -1.33
N HIS A 104 3.42 -17.71 -1.54
CA HIS A 104 4.11 -17.49 -2.82
C HIS A 104 4.95 -18.68 -3.27
N SER A 105 4.98 -18.89 -4.59
CA SER A 105 5.81 -19.90 -5.25
C SER A 105 6.84 -19.20 -6.13
N ILE A 106 8.05 -19.01 -5.58
CA ILE A 106 9.17 -18.34 -6.23
C ILE A 106 10.44 -19.18 -6.09
N CYS A 107 11.47 -18.89 -6.88
CA CYS A 107 12.75 -19.59 -6.78
C CYS A 107 13.38 -19.35 -5.40
N SER A 108 14.04 -20.38 -4.86
CA SER A 108 14.78 -20.29 -3.59
C SER A 108 16.04 -19.43 -3.62
N ASP A 109 16.42 -18.95 -4.80
CA ASP A 109 17.57 -18.06 -5.01
C ASP A 109 17.40 -16.75 -4.22
N GLU A 110 18.47 -16.32 -3.56
CA GLU A 110 18.49 -15.18 -2.64
C GLU A 110 18.07 -13.87 -3.30
N ILE A 111 18.26 -13.72 -4.61
CA ILE A 111 17.84 -12.50 -5.32
C ILE A 111 16.33 -12.25 -5.18
N ASN A 112 15.52 -13.29 -4.95
CA ASN A 112 14.08 -13.14 -4.80
C ASN A 112 13.67 -12.65 -3.40
N ALA A 113 14.61 -12.61 -2.46
CA ALA A 113 14.43 -12.07 -1.11
C ALA A 113 14.83 -10.59 -1.00
N ASP A 114 15.36 -9.98 -2.06
CA ASP A 114 15.82 -8.59 -2.03
C ASP A 114 14.69 -7.59 -1.70
N PRO A 115 15.01 -6.51 -0.96
CA PRO A 115 14.07 -5.42 -0.74
C PRO A 115 13.60 -4.80 -2.06
N GLY A 116 12.30 -4.59 -2.19
CA GLY A 116 11.69 -4.05 -3.42
C GLY A 116 11.20 -5.11 -4.41
N HIS A 117 11.46 -6.39 -4.16
CA HIS A 117 10.83 -7.48 -4.90
C HIS A 117 9.44 -7.78 -4.34
N VAL A 118 8.53 -8.18 -5.23
CA VAL A 118 7.11 -8.39 -4.90
C VAL A 118 6.91 -9.35 -3.71
N PRO A 119 7.60 -10.52 -3.64
CA PRO A 119 7.43 -11.43 -2.51
C PRO A 119 7.77 -10.79 -1.18
N THR A 120 8.96 -10.19 -1.07
CA THR A 120 9.41 -9.49 0.14
C THR A 120 8.45 -8.37 0.53
N MET A 121 7.98 -7.57 -0.42
CA MET A 121 7.05 -6.47 -0.16
C MET A 121 5.68 -6.95 0.33
N LEU A 122 5.12 -8.00 -0.29
CA LEU A 122 3.84 -8.56 0.14
C LEU A 122 3.96 -9.33 1.45
N SER A 123 5.10 -9.99 1.71
CA SER A 123 5.42 -10.59 3.02
C SER A 123 5.45 -9.54 4.13
N GLN A 124 6.10 -8.40 3.89
CA GLN A 124 6.12 -7.29 4.85
C GLN A 124 4.73 -6.69 5.07
N TYR A 125 3.95 -6.54 4.00
CA TYR A 125 2.59 -6.04 4.09
C TYR A 125 1.70 -6.99 4.89
N TYR A 126 1.60 -8.27 4.53
CA TYR A 126 0.74 -9.24 5.21
C TYR A 126 1.33 -9.83 6.50
N GLY A 127 2.59 -9.50 6.83
CA GLY A 127 3.26 -9.86 8.08
C GLY A 127 4.03 -11.18 8.03
N ALA A 128 3.39 -12.27 7.61
CA ALA A 128 4.02 -13.59 7.45
C ALA A 128 3.73 -14.16 6.06
N SER A 129 4.49 -15.17 5.65
CA SER A 129 4.31 -15.82 4.34
C SER A 129 4.49 -17.32 4.39
N PHE A 130 3.68 -18.00 3.58
CA PHE A 130 3.79 -19.42 3.34
C PHE A 130 4.60 -19.67 2.07
N PHE A 131 5.77 -20.28 2.21
CA PHE A 131 6.65 -20.59 1.09
C PHE A 131 6.17 -21.86 0.40
N LEU A 132 5.64 -21.71 -0.81
CA LEU A 132 5.11 -22.82 -1.62
C LEU A 132 6.11 -23.33 -2.66
N GLY A 133 7.11 -22.50 -3.00
CA GLY A 133 8.04 -22.74 -4.10
C GLY A 133 9.25 -23.60 -3.76
N GLY A 134 10.26 -23.50 -4.61
CA GLY A 134 11.54 -24.18 -4.51
C GLY A 134 12.38 -23.90 -5.75
N LEU A 135 13.20 -24.86 -6.20
CA LEU A 135 14.04 -24.66 -7.39
C LEU A 135 13.23 -24.21 -8.62
N GLY A 136 13.62 -23.07 -9.21
CA GLY A 136 12.94 -22.49 -10.37
C GLY A 136 11.53 -21.96 -10.11
N GLY A 137 11.09 -21.89 -8.85
CA GLY A 137 9.75 -21.44 -8.47
C GLY A 137 8.65 -22.48 -8.61
N VAL A 138 9.00 -23.73 -8.85
CA VAL A 138 8.05 -24.86 -8.91
C VAL A 138 7.44 -25.09 -7.51
N PRO A 139 6.11 -25.28 -7.40
CA PRO A 139 5.45 -25.46 -6.12
C PRO A 139 5.66 -26.87 -5.54
N PHE A 140 6.86 -27.17 -5.06
CA PHE A 140 7.24 -28.50 -4.57
C PHE A 140 6.52 -28.95 -3.29
N VAL A 141 5.82 -28.03 -2.62
CA VAL A 141 4.99 -28.34 -1.45
C VAL A 141 3.85 -29.32 -1.75
N GLY A 142 3.43 -29.42 -3.02
CA GLY A 142 2.40 -30.33 -3.49
C GLY A 142 1.04 -30.14 -2.79
N HIS A 143 0.17 -31.16 -2.91
CA HIS A 143 -1.16 -31.11 -2.32
C HIS A 143 -1.14 -30.96 -0.79
N THR A 144 -0.21 -31.65 -0.12
CA THR A 144 -0.11 -31.61 1.34
C THR A 144 0.25 -30.22 1.83
N GLY A 145 1.27 -29.58 1.27
CA GLY A 145 1.66 -28.25 1.72
C GLY A 145 0.70 -27.15 1.26
N PHE A 146 0.02 -27.31 0.11
CA PHE A 146 -1.08 -26.43 -0.23
C PHE A 146 -2.26 -26.57 0.74
N GLY A 147 -2.61 -27.80 1.15
CA GLY A 147 -3.62 -28.04 2.18
C GLY A 147 -3.24 -27.43 3.54
N ALA A 148 -1.95 -27.51 3.91
CA ALA A 148 -1.45 -26.82 5.09
C ALA A 148 -1.58 -25.30 4.96
N PHE A 149 -1.24 -24.72 3.80
CA PHE A 149 -1.43 -23.28 3.53
C PHE A 149 -2.89 -22.85 3.67
N SER A 150 -3.82 -23.57 3.04
CA SER A 150 -5.26 -23.27 3.13
C SER A 150 -5.80 -23.39 4.56
N ALA A 151 -5.29 -24.33 5.35
CA ALA A 151 -5.69 -24.48 6.75
C ALA A 151 -5.23 -23.32 7.65
N HIS A 152 -4.37 -22.41 7.17
CA HIS A 152 -3.97 -21.21 7.90
C HIS A 152 -4.79 -19.97 7.54
N GLU A 153 -5.70 -20.06 6.55
CA GLU A 153 -6.58 -18.96 6.19
C GLU A 153 -7.33 -18.42 7.42
N PRO A 154 -7.44 -17.09 7.61
CA PRO A 154 -8.19 -16.54 8.72
C PRO A 154 -9.68 -16.88 8.59
N ASP A 155 -10.37 -17.06 9.72
CA ASP A 155 -11.77 -17.49 9.73
C ASP A 155 -12.76 -16.46 9.11
N ASP A 156 -12.36 -15.17 9.01
CA ASP A 156 -13.20 -14.04 8.58
C ASP A 156 -12.54 -13.15 7.50
#